data_AF-A0A8X6YBU8-F1
#
_entry.id   AF-A0A8X6YBU8-F1
#
_cell.length_a   1.000
_cell.length_b   1.000
_cell.length_c   1.000
_cell.angle_alpha   90.00
_cell.angle_beta   90.00
_cell.angle_gamma   90.00
#
_symmetry.space_group_name_H-M   'P 1'
#
loop_
_entity.id
_entity.type
_entity.pdbx_description
1 polymer ?
#
loop_
_entity_poly.entity_id
_entity_poly.type
_entity_poly.pdbx_seq_one_letter_code
_entity_poly.pdbx_strand_id
1 'polypeptide(L)'
;MQVAPDLRNMQPLLSTLREKHLKAVLFFIPQSDLKFEKMSSPSKTELPKVPTPLKNELAQFDSSKMKHAETQEKNSLPSKDDVQQEKVHNSILTGVEGFERSRLKSTETQEKSVLPNADVIEQEKGHQKLVQGIENFDTSNLKHAETLEKNPLPTKEAIAMEKSAA
;
A
#
# COMPACT_ATOMS: atom_id res chain seq x y z
N MET A 1 18.39 34.50 -14.56
CA MET A 1 18.87 33.98 -13.27
C MET A 1 17.67 33.91 -12.33
N GLN A 2 17.04 32.74 -12.21
CA GLN A 2 15.95 32.52 -11.25
C GLN A 2 16.59 32.39 -9.86
N VAL A 3 16.30 33.32 -8.96
CA VAL A 3 16.75 33.27 -7.57
C VAL A 3 15.89 32.24 -6.86
N ALA A 4 16.51 31.19 -6.29
CA ALA A 4 15.80 30.19 -5.49
C ALA A 4 15.09 30.88 -4.29
N PRO A 5 13.81 30.59 -4.02
CA PRO A 5 13.12 31.22 -2.91
C PRO A 5 13.68 30.76 -1.56
N ASP A 6 14.12 31.71 -0.74
CA ASP A 6 14.59 31.50 0.64
C ASP A 6 13.51 30.80 1.48
N LEU A 7 13.83 29.64 2.06
CA LEU A 7 12.91 28.83 2.89
C LEU A 7 12.36 29.60 4.10
N ARG A 8 13.04 30.67 4.54
CA ARG A 8 12.55 31.53 5.64
C ARG A 8 11.32 32.35 5.25
N ASN A 9 11.05 32.53 3.96
CA ASN A 9 9.90 33.31 3.46
C ASN A 9 8.63 32.47 3.20
N MET A 10 8.65 31.15 3.48
CA MET A 10 7.53 30.23 3.22
C MET A 10 6.64 29.96 4.44
N GLN A 11 7.08 30.28 5.66
CA GLN A 11 6.29 30.15 6.89
C GLN A 11 4.95 30.92 6.87
N PRO A 12 4.87 32.20 6.43
CA PRO A 12 3.60 32.92 6.40
C PRO A 12 2.60 32.35 5.37
N LEU A 13 3.11 31.73 4.29
CA LEU A 13 2.28 31.18 3.22
C LEU A 13 1.61 29.86 3.64
N LEU A 14 2.31 29.05 4.45
CA LEU A 14 1.77 27.83 5.05
C LEU A 14 0.70 28.13 6.13
N SER A 15 0.86 29.20 6.91
CA SER A 15 -0.18 29.62 7.88
C SER A 15 -1.45 30.10 7.17
N THR A 16 -1.32 30.85 6.08
CA THR A 16 -2.50 31.29 5.29
C THR A 16 -3.20 30.12 4.61
N LEU A 17 -2.47 29.11 4.14
CA LEU A 17 -3.07 27.90 3.55
C LEU A 17 -3.81 27.07 4.61
N ARG A 18 -3.24 26.94 5.81
CA ARG A 18 -3.87 26.25 6.95
C ARG A 18 -5.15 26.98 7.40
N GLU A 19 -5.15 28.31 7.49
CA GLU A 19 -6.35 29.10 7.80
C GLU A 19 -7.42 29.00 6.72
N LYS A 20 -7.05 29.10 5.43
CA LYS A 20 -8.00 28.96 4.32
C LYS A 20 -8.67 27.59 4.32
N HIS A 21 -7.92 26.53 4.61
CA HIS A 21 -8.48 25.18 4.70
C HIS A 21 -9.43 25.04 5.91
N LEU A 22 -9.05 25.59 7.08
CA LEU A 22 -9.92 25.56 8.26
C LEU A 22 -11.23 26.33 8.05
N LYS A 23 -11.16 27.46 7.33
CA LYS A 23 -12.35 28.29 6.98
C LYS A 23 -13.23 27.62 5.92
N ALA A 24 -12.65 26.89 4.97
CA ALA A 24 -13.39 26.11 3.98
C ALA A 24 -14.11 24.91 4.60
N VAL A 25 -13.48 24.24 5.56
CA VAL A 25 -14.08 23.12 6.32
C VAL A 25 -15.26 23.60 7.18
N LEU A 26 -15.17 24.80 7.78
CA LEU A 26 -16.26 25.40 8.55
C LEU A 26 -17.43 25.92 7.68
N PHE A 27 -17.21 26.21 6.40
CA PHE A 27 -18.25 26.77 5.52
C PHE A 27 -19.05 25.70 4.74
N PHE A 28 -18.59 24.43 4.73
CA PHE A 28 -19.25 23.33 4.02
C PHE A 28 -20.16 22.47 4.92
N ILE A 29 -20.48 22.94 6.14
CA ILE A 29 -21.46 22.26 6.97
C ILE A 29 -22.86 22.67 6.49
N PRO A 30 -23.69 21.75 5.94
CA PRO A 30 -25.03 22.07 5.49
C PRO A 30 -25.89 22.53 6.67
N GLN A 31 -26.44 23.74 6.54
CA GLN A 31 -27.09 24.51 7.60
C GLN A 31 -28.56 24.11 7.86
N SER A 32 -28.91 22.83 7.70
CA SER A 32 -30.30 22.36 7.88
C SER A 32 -30.35 21.16 8.82
N ASP A 33 -30.25 21.46 10.13
CA ASP A 33 -30.80 20.73 11.28
C ASP A 33 -30.00 20.99 12.58
N LEU A 34 -29.42 22.19 12.72
CA LEU A 34 -28.98 22.67 14.02
C LEU A 34 -30.13 23.45 14.65
N LYS A 35 -31.00 22.75 15.39
CA LYS A 35 -31.86 23.38 16.39
C LYS A 35 -30.93 24.05 17.39
N PHE A 36 -30.70 25.35 17.21
CA PHE A 36 -29.99 26.17 18.19
C PHE A 36 -30.94 26.37 19.38
N GLU A 37 -31.07 25.32 20.18
CA GLU A 37 -31.62 25.44 21.52
C GLU A 37 -30.67 26.38 22.26
N LYS A 38 -31.20 27.54 22.66
CA LYS A 38 -30.49 28.56 23.41
C LYS A 38 -29.95 27.90 24.67
N MET A 39 -28.70 27.45 24.63
CA MET A 39 -27.96 26.94 25.78
C MET A 39 -27.78 28.12 26.73
N SER A 40 -28.77 28.32 27.59
CA SER A 40 -28.66 29.22 28.72
C SER A 40 -27.49 28.71 29.55
N SER A 41 -26.47 29.55 29.76
CA SER A 41 -25.44 29.24 30.75
C SER A 41 -26.16 28.95 32.06
N PRO A 42 -25.89 27.80 32.72
CA PRO A 42 -26.59 27.44 33.94
C PRO A 42 -26.38 28.55 34.96
N SER A 43 -27.48 29.05 35.52
CA SER A 43 -27.40 30.03 36.59
C SER A 43 -26.71 29.39 37.81
N LYS A 44 -26.05 30.17 38.67
CA LYS A 44 -25.28 29.64 39.84
C LYS A 44 -26.09 28.66 40.71
N THR A 45 -27.41 28.75 40.67
CA THR A 45 -28.37 27.90 41.37
C THR A 45 -28.60 26.52 40.73
N GLU A 46 -28.27 26.34 39.46
CA GLU A 46 -28.50 25.10 38.68
C GLU A 46 -27.28 24.20 38.53
N LEU A 47 -26.08 24.66 38.96
CA LEU A 47 -24.90 23.79 38.99
C LEU A 47 -25.01 22.77 40.11
N PRO A 48 -24.54 21.52 39.90
CA PRO A 48 -24.50 20.50 40.95
C PRO A 48 -23.71 21.04 42.15
N LYS A 49 -24.35 21.02 43.34
CA LYS A 49 -23.72 21.49 44.57
C LYS A 49 -22.60 20.52 44.92
N VAL A 50 -21.36 21.01 44.91
CA VAL A 50 -20.20 20.23 45.36
C VAL A 50 -20.50 19.71 46.78
N PRO A 51 -20.39 18.39 47.02
CA PRO A 51 -20.58 17.78 48.33
C PRO A 51 -19.79 18.53 49.40
N THR A 52 -20.40 18.71 50.58
CA THR A 52 -19.78 19.36 51.74
C THR A 52 -18.39 18.84 52.11
N PRO A 53 -18.07 17.52 52.06
CA PRO A 53 -16.71 17.05 52.36
C PRO A 53 -15.67 17.59 51.36
N LEU A 54 -15.97 17.57 50.05
CA LEU A 54 -15.05 18.06 49.03
C LEU A 54 -14.81 19.57 49.13
N LYS A 55 -15.83 20.35 49.50
CA LYS A 55 -15.66 21.80 49.75
C LYS A 55 -14.71 22.08 50.91
N ASN A 56 -14.77 21.28 51.97
CA ASN A 56 -13.91 21.45 53.13
C ASN A 56 -12.46 21.06 52.81
N GLU A 57 -12.27 19.95 52.10
CA GLU A 57 -10.93 19.51 51.63
C GLU A 57 -10.29 20.54 50.69
N LEU A 58 -11.07 21.12 49.77
CA LEU A 58 -10.60 22.19 48.89
C LEU A 58 -10.27 23.49 49.65
N ALA A 59 -11.03 23.84 50.69
CA ALA A 59 -10.74 25.00 51.52
C ALA A 59 -9.47 24.83 52.38
N GLN A 60 -9.10 23.58 52.67
CA GLN A 60 -7.88 23.21 53.39
C GLN A 60 -6.74 22.81 52.45
N PHE A 61 -6.95 22.89 51.13
CA PHE A 61 -5.97 22.50 50.13
C PHE A 61 -4.78 23.47 50.17
N ASP A 62 -3.68 22.98 50.70
CA ASP A 62 -2.44 23.73 50.81
C ASP A 62 -1.53 23.37 49.64
N SER A 63 -1.51 24.25 48.64
CA SER A 63 -0.64 24.11 47.46
C SER A 63 0.85 24.02 47.81
N SER A 64 1.29 24.47 48.99
CA SER A 64 2.68 24.35 49.44
C SER A 64 3.07 22.91 49.80
N LYS A 65 2.09 22.02 50.03
CA LYS A 65 2.31 20.59 50.29
C LYS A 65 2.39 19.75 49.01
N MET A 66 2.19 20.36 47.85
CA MET A 66 2.41 19.68 46.57
C MET A 66 3.91 19.46 46.36
N LYS A 67 4.28 18.27 45.88
CA LYS A 67 5.67 18.01 45.49
C LYS A 67 6.02 18.87 44.28
N HIS A 68 7.15 19.57 44.33
CA HIS A 68 7.68 20.23 43.16
C HIS A 68 8.00 19.20 42.08
N ALA A 69 7.45 19.39 40.89
CA ALA A 69 7.80 18.63 39.70
C ALA A 69 8.80 19.45 38.89
N GLU A 70 10.07 19.03 38.89
CA GLU A 70 11.12 19.65 38.09
C GLU A 70 10.98 19.19 36.63
N THR A 71 10.58 20.10 35.75
CA THR A 71 10.52 19.86 34.31
C THR A 71 11.85 20.24 33.68
N GLN A 72 12.58 19.27 33.12
CA GLN A 72 13.80 19.53 32.35
C GLN A 72 13.47 19.66 30.85
N GLU A 73 13.81 20.80 30.26
CA GLU A 73 13.84 20.97 28.80
C GLU A 73 15.08 20.25 28.24
N LYS A 74 14.87 19.15 27.51
CA LYS A 74 15.96 18.40 26.87
C LYS A 74 16.31 19.06 25.53
N ASN A 75 17.17 20.07 25.55
CA ASN A 75 17.81 20.63 24.36
C ASN A 75 19.22 20.03 24.20
N SER A 76 19.30 18.76 23.84
CA SER A 76 20.59 18.12 23.55
C SER A 76 21.10 18.56 22.18
N LEU A 77 22.32 19.06 22.15
CA LEU A 77 23.01 19.35 20.89
C LEU A 77 23.19 18.06 20.08
N PRO A 78 23.21 18.16 18.74
CA PRO A 78 23.58 17.04 17.88
C PRO A 78 24.93 16.45 18.31
N SER A 79 25.02 15.13 18.32
CA SER A 79 26.27 14.44 18.59
C SER A 79 27.25 14.60 17.43
N LYS A 80 28.53 14.31 17.68
CA LYS A 80 29.55 14.28 16.63
C LYS A 80 29.18 13.28 15.52
N ASP A 81 28.57 12.17 15.88
CA ASP A 81 28.14 11.14 14.93
C ASP A 81 27.00 11.64 14.04
N ASP A 82 26.03 12.37 14.61
CA ASP A 82 24.92 12.96 13.85
C ASP A 82 25.44 13.92 12.76
N VAL A 83 26.38 14.79 13.12
CA VAL A 83 27.00 15.75 12.18
C VAL A 83 27.84 15.03 11.11
N GLN A 84 28.51 13.93 11.48
CA GLN A 84 29.27 13.13 10.52
C GLN A 84 28.36 12.41 9.53
N GLN A 85 27.27 11.83 10.00
CA GLN A 85 26.27 11.20 9.14
C GLN A 85 25.64 12.21 8.18
N GLU A 86 25.28 13.40 8.66
CA GLU A 86 24.75 14.47 7.82
C GLU A 86 25.76 14.91 6.75
N LYS A 87 27.03 15.03 7.12
CA LYS A 87 28.10 15.38 6.16
C LYS A 87 28.26 14.32 5.06
N VAL A 88 28.20 13.04 5.42
CA VAL A 88 28.25 11.94 4.45
C VAL A 88 27.04 11.99 3.52
N HIS A 89 25.84 12.15 4.06
CA HIS A 89 24.60 12.26 3.28
C HIS A 89 24.66 13.44 2.29
N ASN A 90 25.07 14.61 2.75
CA ASN A 90 25.20 15.81 1.91
C ASN A 90 26.28 15.64 0.83
N SER A 91 27.38 14.94 1.13
CA SER A 91 28.40 14.62 0.12
C SER A 91 27.87 13.72 -0.99
N ILE A 92 26.98 12.78 -0.68
CA ILE A 92 26.36 11.90 -1.67
C ILE A 92 25.39 12.70 -2.54
N LEU A 93 24.52 13.50 -1.92
CA LEU A 93 23.55 14.34 -2.65
C LEU A 93 24.24 15.27 -3.62
N THR A 94 25.24 16.03 -3.15
CA THR A 94 26.00 16.95 -4.01
C THR A 94 26.75 16.23 -5.13
N GLY A 95 27.26 15.01 -4.88
CA GLY A 95 27.89 14.19 -5.90
C GLY A 95 26.92 13.71 -6.99
N VAL A 96 25.68 13.40 -6.62
CA VAL A 96 24.62 13.00 -7.57
C VAL A 96 24.06 14.20 -8.32
N GLU A 97 23.80 15.32 -7.65
CA GLU A 97 23.31 16.56 -8.26
C GLU A 97 24.31 17.14 -9.28
N GLY A 98 25.61 17.10 -8.95
CA GLY A 98 26.69 17.55 -9.82
C GLY A 98 27.20 16.47 -10.79
N PHE A 99 26.47 15.36 -10.96
CA PHE A 99 26.94 14.27 -11.81
C PHE A 99 26.87 14.62 -13.29
N GLU A 100 28.04 14.85 -13.88
CA GLU A 100 28.20 15.10 -15.30
C GLU A 100 28.05 13.80 -16.11
N ARG A 101 26.89 13.63 -16.78
CA ARG A 101 26.61 12.47 -17.64
C ARG A 101 27.65 12.26 -18.75
N SER A 102 28.31 13.33 -19.19
CA SER A 102 29.41 13.30 -20.19
C SER A 102 30.63 12.49 -19.74
N ARG A 103 30.78 12.24 -18.43
CA ARG A 103 31.85 11.40 -17.86
C ARG A 103 31.55 9.91 -17.95
N LEU A 104 30.31 9.53 -18.30
CA LEU A 104 29.99 8.13 -18.55
C LEU A 104 30.72 7.66 -19.81
N LYS A 105 31.39 6.51 -19.72
CA LYS A 105 31.99 5.87 -20.88
C LYS A 105 30.88 5.42 -21.83
N SER A 106 31.02 5.74 -23.11
CA SER A 106 30.14 5.18 -24.14
C SER A 106 30.27 3.66 -24.16
N THR A 107 29.13 2.98 -24.10
CA THR A 107 29.04 1.54 -24.24
C THR A 107 28.07 1.24 -25.37
N GLU A 108 28.44 0.29 -26.24
CA GLU A 108 27.56 -0.20 -27.28
C GLU A 108 26.63 -1.25 -26.67
N THR A 109 25.33 -0.97 -26.64
CA THR A 109 24.32 -1.93 -26.18
C THR A 109 23.77 -2.66 -27.39
N GLN A 110 23.98 -3.98 -27.47
CA GLN A 110 23.34 -4.81 -28.50
C GLN A 110 21.97 -5.28 -28.03
N GLU A 111 20.92 -4.64 -28.54
CA GLU A 111 19.54 -5.09 -28.39
C GLU A 111 19.22 -6.14 -29.48
N LYS A 112 19.10 -7.42 -29.09
CA LYS A 112 18.66 -8.47 -30.02
C LYS A 112 17.14 -8.41 -30.20
N SER A 113 16.68 -7.54 -31.08
CA SER A 113 15.34 -7.68 -31.68
C SER A 113 15.44 -8.52 -32.96
N VAL A 114 15.65 -9.84 -32.81
CA VAL A 114 15.64 -10.74 -33.97
C VAL A 114 14.18 -11.01 -34.34
N LEU A 115 13.79 -10.59 -35.54
CA LEU A 115 12.51 -11.02 -36.10
C LEU A 115 12.53 -12.54 -36.30
N PRO A 116 11.40 -13.24 -36.07
CA PRO A 116 11.32 -14.66 -36.40
C PRO A 116 11.68 -14.88 -37.87
N ASN A 117 12.54 -15.86 -38.14
CA ASN A 117 12.86 -16.25 -39.52
C ASN A 117 11.66 -16.94 -40.19
N ALA A 118 11.69 -17.02 -41.52
CA ALA A 118 10.61 -17.63 -42.31
C ALA A 118 10.24 -19.06 -41.84
N ASP A 119 11.25 -19.87 -41.50
CA ASP A 119 11.04 -21.24 -41.01
C ASP A 119 10.23 -21.27 -39.70
N VAL A 120 10.50 -20.34 -38.78
CA VAL A 120 9.80 -20.23 -37.50
C VAL A 120 8.34 -19.85 -37.73
N ILE A 121 8.09 -18.94 -38.69
CA ILE A 121 6.75 -18.51 -39.06
C ILE A 121 5.98 -19.65 -39.73
N GLU A 122 6.62 -20.42 -40.60
CA GLU A 122 5.99 -21.55 -41.27
C GLU A 122 5.65 -22.68 -40.29
N GLN A 123 6.56 -22.99 -39.37
CA GLN A 123 6.32 -23.96 -38.31
C GLN A 123 5.14 -23.56 -37.42
N GLU A 124 5.11 -22.30 -36.97
CA GLU A 124 4.00 -21.77 -36.15
C GLU A 124 2.67 -21.83 -36.93
N LYS A 125 2.69 -21.45 -38.21
CA LYS A 125 1.51 -21.53 -39.08
C LYS A 125 1.03 -22.98 -39.27
N GLY A 126 1.94 -23.94 -39.37
CA GLY A 126 1.63 -25.36 -39.42
C GLY A 126 0.97 -25.84 -38.12
N HIS A 127 1.51 -25.45 -36.97
CA HIS A 127 0.97 -25.77 -35.66
C HIS A 127 -0.44 -25.19 -35.47
N GLN A 128 -0.65 -23.91 -35.83
CA GLN A 128 -1.96 -23.27 -35.76
C GLN A 128 -3.00 -23.96 -36.65
N LYS A 129 -2.64 -24.35 -37.88
CA LYS A 129 -3.53 -25.10 -38.77
C LYS A 129 -3.95 -26.45 -38.17
N LEU A 130 -3.02 -27.16 -37.54
CA LEU A 130 -3.32 -28.43 -36.88
C LEU A 130 -4.32 -28.23 -35.72
N VAL A 131 -4.04 -27.27 -34.85
CA VAL A 131 -4.92 -26.94 -33.71
C VAL A 131 -6.32 -26.57 -34.19
N GLN A 132 -6.42 -25.68 -35.18
CA GLN A 132 -7.71 -25.28 -35.76
C GLN A 132 -8.44 -26.44 -36.42
N GLY A 133 -7.70 -27.35 -37.08
CA GLY A 133 -8.27 -28.54 -37.71
C GLY A 133 -8.87 -29.50 -36.69
N ILE A 134 -8.24 -29.65 -35.51
CA ILE A 134 -8.74 -30.49 -34.42
C ILE A 134 -9.93 -29.82 -33.72
N GLU A 135 -9.82 -28.52 -33.42
CA GLU A 135 -10.87 -27.76 -32.74
C GLU A 135 -12.19 -27.74 -33.53
N ASN A 136 -12.09 -27.61 -34.85
CA ASN A 136 -13.26 -27.55 -35.74
C ASN A 136 -13.57 -28.90 -36.40
N PHE A 137 -13.00 -30.01 -35.90
CA PHE A 137 -13.23 -31.32 -36.49
C PHE A 137 -14.68 -31.78 -36.23
N ASP A 138 -15.45 -31.93 -37.30
CA ASP A 138 -16.80 -32.46 -37.20
C ASP A 138 -16.76 -33.99 -37.08
N THR A 139 -17.09 -34.45 -35.87
CA THR A 139 -17.20 -35.87 -35.49
C THR A 139 -18.20 -36.67 -36.33
N SER A 140 -19.15 -36.02 -37.02
CA SER A 140 -20.08 -36.69 -37.93
C SER A 140 -19.39 -37.28 -39.16
N ASN A 141 -18.21 -36.77 -39.51
CA ASN A 141 -17.39 -37.31 -40.61
C ASN A 141 -16.64 -38.60 -40.23
N LEU A 142 -16.70 -39.03 -38.96
CA LEU A 142 -16.13 -40.31 -38.56
C LEU A 142 -16.96 -41.46 -39.14
N LYS A 143 -16.29 -42.38 -39.82
CA LYS A 143 -16.93 -43.61 -40.31
C LYS A 143 -17.33 -44.47 -39.13
N HIS A 144 -18.52 -45.07 -39.19
CA HIS A 144 -18.96 -46.03 -38.19
C HIS A 144 -17.98 -47.21 -38.14
N ALA A 145 -17.54 -47.58 -36.94
CA ALA A 145 -16.70 -48.73 -36.68
C ALA A 145 -17.36 -49.56 -35.57
N GLU A 146 -17.70 -50.81 -35.89
CA GLU A 146 -18.20 -51.78 -34.91
C GLU A 146 -17.02 -52.39 -34.15
N THR A 147 -16.92 -52.11 -32.85
CA THR A 147 -15.86 -52.64 -31.99
C THR A 147 -16.37 -53.86 -31.22
N LEU A 148 -15.71 -55.01 -31.39
CA LEU A 148 -15.96 -56.20 -30.58
C LEU A 148 -15.10 -56.16 -29.31
N GLU A 149 -15.65 -55.62 -28.23
CA GLU A 149 -15.04 -55.68 -26.90
C GLU A 149 -15.12 -57.12 -26.36
N LYS A 150 -14.01 -57.85 -26.45
CA LYS A 150 -13.89 -59.20 -25.88
C LYS A 150 -13.59 -59.08 -24.38
N ASN A 151 -14.65 -58.94 -23.58
CA ASN A 151 -14.64 -59.28 -22.16
C ASN A 151 -15.36 -60.62 -21.91
N PRO A 152 -14.90 -61.75 -22.48
CA PRO A 152 -15.48 -63.03 -22.11
C PRO A 152 -15.20 -63.27 -20.63
N LEU A 153 -16.27 -63.51 -19.86
CA LEU A 153 -16.13 -64.01 -18.50
C LEU A 153 -15.34 -65.33 -18.56
N PRO A 154 -14.43 -65.59 -17.61
CA PRO A 154 -13.76 -66.88 -17.51
C PRO A 154 -14.81 -68.00 -17.53
N THR A 155 -14.58 -69.02 -18.37
CA THR A 155 -15.48 -70.18 -18.42
C THR A 155 -15.42 -70.94 -17.10
N LYS A 156 -16.49 -71.69 -16.77
CA LYS A 156 -16.55 -72.45 -15.51
C LYS A 156 -15.39 -73.45 -15.40
N GLU A 157 -14.93 -73.99 -16.52
CA GLU A 157 -13.79 -74.89 -16.62
C GLU A 157 -12.48 -74.20 -16.27
N ALA A 158 -12.27 -72.96 -16.75
CA ALA A 158 -11.07 -72.16 -16.44
C ALA A 158 -11.01 -71.82 -14.94
N ILE A 159 -12.15 -71.43 -14.36
CA ILE A 159 -12.26 -71.14 -12.92
C ILE A 159 -12.00 -72.40 -12.08
N ALA A 160 -12.51 -73.56 -12.52
CA ALA A 160 -12.31 -74.83 -11.81
C ALA A 160 -10.83 -75.27 -11.85
N MET A 161 -10.17 -75.10 -12.99
CA MET A 161 -8.76 -75.43 -13.15
C MET A 161 -7.88 -74.57 -12.23
N GLU A 162 -8.13 -73.27 -12.16
CA GLU A 162 -7.41 -72.36 -11.28
C GLU A 162 -7.65 -72.67 -9.79
N LYS A 163 -8.91 -72.97 -9.41
CA LYS A 163 -9.23 -73.40 -8.05
C LYS A 163 -8.60 -74.73 -7.64
N SER A 164 -8.29 -75.61 -8.60
CA SER A 164 -7.61 -76.88 -8.34
C SER A 164 -6.09 -76.78 -8.31
N ALA A 165 -5.53 -75.68 -8.83
CA ALA A 165 -4.10 -75.41 -8.89
C ALA A 165 -3.60 -74.52 -7.75
N ALA A 166 -4.50 -74.02 -6.89
CA ALA A 166 -4.23 -73.25 -5.67
C ALA A 166 -4.42 -74.12 -4.42
#